data_AF-A0A0K3AVG3-F1
#
_entry.id   AF-A0A0K3AVG3-F1
#
_cell.length_a   1.000
_cell.length_b   1.000
_cell.length_c   1.000
_cell.angle_alpha   90.00
_cell.angle_beta   90.00
_cell.angle_gamma   90.00
#
_symmetry.space_group_name_H-M   'P 1'
#
loop_
_entity.id
_entity.type
_entity.pdbx_description
1 polymer ?
#
loop_
_entity_poly.entity_id
_entity_poly.type
_entity_poly.pdbx_seq_one_letter_code
_entity_poly.pdbx_strand_id
1 'polypeptide(L)'
;MSLLLHGLALIAVHYLAIVYFGVQMSRHMKQKLQNFSATYQRLQQQFFRALIVQTLAPTFLYVLPAGPVLLAPLLSPLLGFNISMQTGLVCTVFTLYSPFDSIAFMVIVSEYRKIIQKQLTRTYPVPHQSSTGNIALQKRVKVVQEN
;
A
#
# COMPACT_ATOMS: atom_id res chain seq x y z
N MET A 1 7.97 16.89 -33.06
CA MET A 1 6.60 16.77 -32.50
C MET A 1 6.02 15.36 -32.63
N SER A 2 6.08 14.71 -33.80
CA SER A 2 5.49 13.37 -34.01
C SER A 2 6.03 12.27 -33.07
N LEU A 3 7.32 12.27 -32.74
CA LEU A 3 7.92 11.28 -31.83
C LEU A 3 7.37 11.37 -30.39
N LEU A 4 7.10 12.60 -29.90
CA LEU A 4 6.51 12.80 -28.58
C LEU A 4 5.07 12.28 -28.53
N LEU A 5 4.30 12.52 -29.59
CA LEU A 5 2.93 12.00 -29.70
C LEU A 5 2.91 10.46 -29.69
N HIS A 6 3.83 9.82 -30.42
CA HIS A 6 3.98 8.36 -30.38
C HIS A 6 4.36 7.86 -28.98
N GLY A 7 5.30 8.54 -28.30
CA GLY A 7 5.69 8.20 -26.92
C GLY A 7 4.52 8.29 -25.93
N LEU A 8 3.73 9.37 -26.00
CA LEU A 8 2.54 9.55 -25.15
C LEU A 8 1.49 8.48 -25.42
N ALA A 9 1.25 8.13 -26.69
CA ALA A 9 0.31 7.06 -27.05
C ALA A 9 0.75 5.70 -26.50
N LEU A 10 2.04 5.36 -26.61
CA LEU A 10 2.59 4.11 -26.06
C LEU A 10 2.43 4.04 -24.53
N ILE A 11 2.73 5.14 -23.84
CA ILE A 11 2.55 5.23 -22.38
C ILE A 11 1.08 5.07 -22.00
N ALA A 12 0.16 5.73 -22.72
CA ALA A 12 -1.27 5.61 -22.47
C ALA A 12 -1.78 4.19 -22.66
N VAL A 13 -1.39 3.53 -23.76
CA VAL A 13 -1.73 2.12 -24.03
C VAL A 13 -1.18 1.22 -22.92
N HIS A 14 0.04 1.46 -22.46
CA HIS A 14 0.65 0.69 -21.38
C HIS A 14 -0.13 0.83 -20.05
N TYR A 15 -0.51 2.05 -19.66
CA TYR A 15 -1.33 2.27 -18.47
C TYR A 15 -2.71 1.62 -18.57
N LEU A 16 -3.35 1.71 -19.74
CA LEU A 16 -4.63 1.03 -19.97
C LEU A 16 -4.50 -0.49 -19.85
N ALA A 17 -3.42 -1.06 -20.38
CA ALA A 17 -3.14 -2.50 -20.23
C ALA A 17 -2.98 -2.90 -18.76
N ILE A 18 -2.22 -2.13 -17.96
CA ILE A 18 -2.04 -2.38 -16.52
C ILE A 18 -3.40 -2.37 -15.80
N VAL A 19 -4.22 -1.35 -16.06
CA VAL A 19 -5.56 -1.23 -15.45
C VAL A 19 -6.46 -2.39 -15.88
N TYR A 20 -6.46 -2.75 -17.16
CA TYR A 20 -7.25 -3.85 -17.69
C TYR A 20 -6.88 -5.19 -17.05
N PHE A 21 -5.59 -5.53 -17.03
CA PHE A 21 -5.10 -6.74 -16.36
C PHE A 21 -5.38 -6.71 -14.86
N GLY A 22 -5.30 -5.54 -14.21
CA GLY A 22 -5.64 -5.37 -12.80
C GLY A 22 -7.11 -5.66 -12.50
N VAL A 23 -8.03 -5.12 -13.30
CA VAL A 23 -9.47 -5.39 -13.14
C VAL A 23 -9.78 -6.86 -13.41
N GLN A 24 -9.21 -7.44 -14.48
CA GLN A 24 -9.40 -8.84 -14.82
C GLN A 24 -8.91 -9.76 -13.69
N MET A 25 -7.71 -9.51 -13.16
CA MET A 25 -7.15 -10.28 -12.05
C MET A 25 -7.99 -10.14 -10.78
N SER A 26 -8.53 -8.94 -10.50
CA SER A 26 -9.45 -8.72 -9.36
C SER A 26 -10.65 -9.66 -9.42
N ARG A 27 -11.23 -9.85 -10.62
CA ARG A 27 -12.42 -10.68 -10.84
C ARG A 27 -12.06 -12.16 -10.76
N HIS A 28 -10.98 -12.55 -11.42
CA HIS A 28 -10.50 -13.93 -11.44
C HIS A 28 -10.11 -14.44 -10.05
N MET A 29 -9.44 -13.58 -9.26
CA MET A 29 -9.09 -13.90 -7.88
C MET A 29 -10.34 -14.13 -7.03
N LYS A 30 -11.42 -13.34 -7.19
CA LYS A 30 -12.67 -13.59 -6.45
C LYS A 30 -13.27 -14.96 -6.74
N GLN A 31 -13.19 -15.44 -7.98
CA GLN A 31 -13.74 -16.74 -8.38
C GLN A 31 -12.89 -17.91 -7.87
N LYS A 32 -11.56 -17.87 -8.08
CA LYS A 32 -10.68 -18.98 -7.67
C LYS A 32 -10.65 -19.19 -6.15
N LEU A 33 -10.80 -18.09 -5.42
CA LEU A 33 -10.55 -18.02 -3.99
C LEU A 33 -11.73 -18.51 -3.15
N GLN A 34 -12.92 -18.65 -3.76
CA GLN A 34 -14.06 -19.36 -3.18
C GLN A 34 -13.73 -20.83 -2.83
N ASN A 35 -12.75 -21.42 -3.51
CA ASN A 35 -12.31 -22.80 -3.26
C ASN A 35 -11.24 -22.92 -2.17
N PHE A 36 -10.76 -21.80 -1.63
CA PHE A 36 -9.72 -21.78 -0.60
C PHE A 36 -10.28 -21.27 0.74
N SER A 37 -9.53 -21.47 1.83
CA SER A 37 -9.96 -21.01 3.14
C SER A 37 -10.10 -19.47 3.21
N ALA A 38 -11.11 -19.01 3.95
CA ALA A 38 -11.49 -17.59 4.07
C ALA A 38 -10.33 -16.69 4.53
N THR A 39 -9.35 -17.23 5.25
CA THR A 39 -8.15 -16.48 5.68
C THR A 39 -7.24 -16.19 4.49
N TYR A 40 -6.90 -17.22 3.70
CA TYR A 40 -6.12 -17.05 2.48
C TYR A 40 -6.83 -16.14 1.49
N GLN A 41 -8.17 -16.21 1.47
CA GLN A 41 -8.98 -15.32 0.65
C GLN A 41 -8.74 -13.85 0.94
N ARG A 42 -8.86 -13.48 2.20
CA ARG A 42 -8.69 -12.09 2.61
C ARG A 42 -7.26 -11.62 2.36
N LEU A 43 -6.27 -12.48 2.60
CA LEU A 43 -4.86 -12.13 2.42
C LEU A 43 -4.52 -11.86 0.95
N GLN A 44 -4.89 -12.76 0.03
CA GLN A 44 -4.63 -12.58 -1.40
C GLN A 44 -5.34 -11.33 -1.95
N GLN A 45 -6.60 -11.10 -1.54
CA GLN A 45 -7.33 -9.89 -1.93
C GLN A 45 -6.65 -8.61 -1.45
N GLN A 46 -6.11 -8.62 -0.22
CA GLN A 46 -5.37 -7.48 0.32
C GLN A 46 -4.04 -7.27 -0.38
N PHE A 47 -3.27 -8.32 -0.66
CA PHE A 47 -2.02 -8.21 -1.40
C PHE A 47 -2.22 -7.70 -2.82
N PHE A 48 -3.21 -8.22 -3.51
CA PHE A 48 -3.52 -7.78 -4.86
C PHE A 48 -3.94 -6.30 -4.88
N ARG A 49 -4.82 -5.89 -3.95
CA ARG A 49 -5.20 -4.49 -3.81
C ARG A 49 -4.00 -3.60 -3.46
N ALA A 50 -3.14 -4.07 -2.55
CA ALA A 50 -1.94 -3.34 -2.18
C ALA A 50 -1.00 -3.19 -3.38
N LEU A 51 -0.80 -4.24 -4.17
CA LEU A 51 0.02 -4.21 -5.39
C LEU A 51 -0.49 -3.20 -6.42
N ILE A 52 -1.81 -3.12 -6.64
CA ILE A 52 -2.40 -2.09 -7.52
C ILE A 52 -2.10 -0.69 -6.95
N VAL A 53 -2.41 -0.46 -5.67
CA VAL A 53 -2.24 0.85 -5.04
C VAL A 53 -0.77 1.28 -5.07
N GLN A 54 0.14 0.36 -4.81
CA GLN A 54 1.58 0.58 -4.86
C GLN A 54 2.13 0.74 -6.27
N THR A 55 1.53 0.14 -7.29
CA THR A 55 1.96 0.41 -8.67
C THR A 55 1.53 1.82 -9.08
N LEU A 56 0.34 2.23 -8.63
CA LEU A 56 -0.24 3.52 -8.97
C LEU A 56 0.34 4.68 -8.16
N ALA A 57 0.56 4.54 -6.86
CA ALA A 57 1.01 5.66 -6.01
C ALA A 57 2.34 6.29 -6.47
N PRO A 58 3.41 5.52 -6.78
CA PRO A 58 4.65 6.00 -7.38
C PRO A 58 4.42 6.51 -8.78
N THR A 59 3.58 5.87 -9.59
CA THR A 59 3.19 6.39 -10.89
C THR A 59 2.66 7.82 -10.76
N PHE A 60 1.70 8.06 -9.87
CA PHE A 60 1.18 9.40 -9.63
C PHE A 60 2.25 10.34 -9.06
N LEU A 61 3.04 9.86 -8.10
CA LEU A 61 4.09 10.65 -7.45
C LEU A 61 5.28 10.96 -8.36
N TYR A 62 5.55 10.16 -9.40
CA TYR A 62 6.58 10.39 -10.41
C TYR A 62 6.05 11.12 -11.63
N VAL A 63 4.82 10.84 -12.07
CA VAL A 63 4.19 11.58 -13.18
C VAL A 63 4.04 13.06 -12.84
N LEU A 64 3.74 13.40 -11.59
CA LEU A 64 3.55 14.78 -11.16
C LEU A 64 4.84 15.63 -11.21
N PRO A 65 6.03 15.14 -10.79
CA PRO A 65 7.32 15.80 -11.04
C PRO A 65 7.83 15.63 -12.47
N ALA A 66 7.62 14.47 -13.09
CA ALA A 66 8.11 14.20 -14.44
C ALA A 66 7.39 15.05 -15.50
N GLY A 67 6.10 15.36 -15.31
CA GLY A 67 5.36 16.25 -16.21
C GLY A 67 6.01 17.63 -16.36
N PRO A 68 6.21 18.38 -15.27
CA PRO A 68 6.95 19.63 -15.25
C PRO A 68 8.41 19.47 -15.67
N VAL A 69 9.11 18.39 -15.29
CA VAL A 69 10.51 18.16 -15.72
C VAL A 69 10.61 17.88 -17.23
N LEU A 70 9.64 17.21 -17.84
CA LEU A 70 9.57 17.06 -19.29
C LEU A 70 9.21 18.36 -20.00
N LEU A 71 8.41 19.21 -19.34
CA LEU A 71 8.15 20.58 -19.80
C LEU A 71 9.33 21.51 -19.52
N ALA A 72 10.25 21.16 -18.61
CA ALA A 72 11.35 22.03 -18.21
C ALA A 72 12.30 22.33 -19.37
N PRO A 73 12.69 21.41 -20.27
CA PRO A 73 13.40 21.77 -21.50
C PRO A 73 12.64 22.74 -22.42
N LEU A 74 11.30 22.67 -22.47
CA LEU A 74 10.49 23.63 -23.25
C LEU A 74 10.38 25.00 -22.56
N LEU A 75 10.33 25.02 -21.23
CA LEU A 75 10.28 26.23 -20.41
C LEU A 75 11.67 26.74 -20.02
N SER A 76 12.74 26.01 -20.35
CA SER A 76 14.13 26.33 -20.02
C SER A 76 14.57 27.69 -20.53
N PRO A 77 14.07 28.21 -21.67
CA PRO A 77 14.33 29.59 -22.07
C PRO A 77 13.68 30.62 -21.14
N LEU A 78 12.58 30.28 -20.44
CA LEU A 78 11.86 31.18 -19.52
C LEU A 78 12.32 31.07 -18.06
N LEU A 79 12.64 29.86 -17.57
CA LEU A 79 13.11 29.63 -16.20
C LEU A 79 14.53 29.04 -16.25
N GLY A 80 15.54 29.91 -16.16
CA GLY A 80 16.96 29.56 -16.10
C GLY A 80 17.39 28.87 -14.80
N PHE A 81 16.69 27.83 -14.38
CA PHE A 81 16.97 27.12 -13.13
C PHE A 81 18.07 26.06 -13.34
N ASN A 82 19.08 26.11 -12.46
CA ASN A 82 20.26 25.24 -12.53
C ASN A 82 19.91 23.81 -12.08
N ILE A 83 20.02 22.85 -13.01
CA ILE A 83 19.73 21.41 -12.83
C ILE A 83 20.62 20.73 -11.75
N SER A 84 21.74 21.35 -11.36
CA SER A 84 22.76 20.76 -10.47
C SER A 84 22.23 20.27 -9.10
N MET A 85 21.39 21.06 -8.43
CA MET A 85 20.86 20.69 -7.10
C MET A 85 19.87 19.52 -7.15
N GLN A 86 19.18 19.34 -8.27
CA GLN A 86 18.15 18.32 -8.43
C GLN A 86 18.74 16.90 -8.53
N THR A 87 19.92 16.74 -9.12
CA THR A 87 20.56 15.43 -9.33
C THR A 87 20.84 14.68 -8.02
N GLY A 88 21.36 15.36 -6.99
CA GLY A 88 21.69 14.72 -5.71
C GLY A 88 20.46 14.27 -4.93
N LEU A 89 19.40 15.08 -4.94
CA LEU A 89 18.14 14.76 -4.26
C LEU A 89 17.40 13.61 -4.96
N VAL A 90 17.33 13.64 -6.30
CA VAL A 90 16.70 12.57 -7.08
C VAL A 90 17.39 11.23 -6.86
N CYS A 91 18.73 11.19 -6.82
CA CYS A 91 19.49 9.97 -6.56
C CYS A 91 19.17 9.34 -5.18
N THR A 92 19.09 10.20 -4.15
CA THR A 92 18.72 9.77 -2.79
C THR A 92 17.29 9.23 -2.73
N VAL A 93 16.33 9.94 -3.32
CA VAL A 93 14.92 9.50 -3.37
C VAL A 93 14.79 8.18 -4.13
N PHE A 94 15.53 8.00 -5.22
CA PHE A 94 15.49 6.77 -6.01
C PHE A 94 16.00 5.55 -5.23
N THR A 95 17.07 5.73 -4.44
CA THR A 95 17.60 4.67 -3.56
C THR A 95 16.65 4.35 -2.41
N LEU A 96 16.06 5.38 -1.79
CA LEU A 96 15.10 5.21 -0.69
C LEU A 96 13.73 4.72 -1.15
N TYR A 97 13.40 4.85 -2.42
CA TYR A 97 12.12 4.40 -2.96
C TYR A 97 11.93 2.89 -2.80
N SER A 98 12.99 2.07 -2.94
CA SER A 98 12.90 0.61 -2.77
C SER A 98 12.44 0.19 -1.36
N PRO A 99 13.08 0.64 -0.25
CA PRO A 99 12.58 0.32 1.08
C PRO A 99 11.27 1.06 1.42
N PHE A 100 11.09 2.29 0.92
CA PHE A 100 9.85 3.04 1.16
C PHE A 100 8.63 2.34 0.56
N ASP A 101 8.74 1.82 -0.67
CA ASP A 101 7.69 1.04 -1.30
C ASP A 101 7.38 -0.23 -0.49
N SER A 102 8.41 -0.93 -0.01
CA SER A 102 8.23 -2.12 0.85
C SER A 102 7.52 -1.79 2.17
N ILE A 103 7.85 -0.67 2.80
CA ILE A 103 7.16 -0.19 4.01
C ILE A 103 5.73 0.23 3.67
N ALA A 104 5.52 0.92 2.55
CA ALA A 104 4.19 1.31 2.08
C ALA A 104 3.32 0.08 1.83
N PHE A 105 3.84 -0.99 1.21
CA PHE A 105 3.12 -2.28 1.10
C PHE A 105 2.65 -2.77 2.45
N MET A 106 3.59 -2.84 3.40
CA MET A 106 3.38 -3.42 4.72
C MET A 106 2.36 -2.61 5.53
N VAL A 107 2.33 -1.28 5.35
CA VAL A 107 1.33 -0.39 5.93
C VAL A 107 -0.01 -0.49 5.18
N ILE A 108 -0.04 -0.62 3.86
CA ILE A 108 -1.30 -0.71 3.11
C ILE A 108 -2.04 -2.03 3.40
N VAL A 109 -1.31 -3.13 3.59
CA VAL A 109 -1.89 -4.42 3.95
C VAL A 109 -2.29 -4.42 5.43
N SER A 110 -3.61 -4.32 5.66
CA SER A 110 -4.17 -4.23 7.01
C SER A 110 -3.78 -5.41 7.91
N GLU A 111 -3.59 -6.62 7.37
CA GLU A 111 -3.19 -7.78 8.15
C GLU A 111 -1.76 -7.65 8.70
N TYR A 112 -0.83 -7.10 7.90
CA TYR A 112 0.51 -6.78 8.38
C TYR A 112 0.48 -5.67 9.42
N ARG A 113 -0.33 -4.62 9.23
CA ARG A 113 -0.52 -3.59 10.25
C ARG A 113 -1.00 -4.15 11.58
N LYS A 114 -1.94 -5.09 11.58
CA LYS A 114 -2.40 -5.73 12.82
C LYS A 114 -1.29 -6.52 13.51
N ILE A 115 -0.49 -7.27 12.74
CA ILE A 115 0.63 -8.02 13.30
C ILE A 115 1.68 -7.06 13.87
N ILE A 116 2.02 -6.01 13.14
CA ILE A 116 2.97 -4.98 13.58
C ILE A 116 2.44 -4.29 14.84
N GLN A 117 1.19 -3.83 14.83
CA GLN A 117 0.55 -3.27 16.01
C GLN A 117 0.54 -4.26 17.17
N LYS A 118 0.28 -5.55 16.94
CA LYS A 118 0.32 -6.59 17.98
C LYS A 118 1.74 -6.82 18.51
N GLN A 119 2.77 -6.76 17.67
CA GLN A 119 4.16 -6.88 18.09
C GLN A 119 4.61 -5.64 18.87
N LEU A 120 4.32 -4.44 18.35
CA LEU A 120 4.58 -3.18 19.06
C LEU A 120 3.78 -3.10 20.37
N THR A 121 2.51 -3.50 20.39
CA THR A 121 1.71 -3.54 21.62
C THR A 121 2.05 -4.72 22.52
N ARG A 122 2.67 -5.81 22.05
CA ARG A 122 3.29 -6.78 22.97
C ARG A 122 4.41 -6.13 23.77
N THR A 123 5.13 -5.18 23.17
CA THR A 123 6.09 -4.33 23.87
C THR A 123 5.42 -3.31 24.80
N TYR A 124 4.20 -2.86 24.51
CA TYR A 124 3.38 -2.05 25.43
C TYR A 124 2.43 -2.91 26.25
N PRO A 125 2.77 -3.34 27.48
CA PRO A 125 1.89 -4.16 28.29
C PRO A 125 0.50 -3.53 28.39
N VAL A 126 -0.48 -4.09 27.68
CA VAL A 126 -1.89 -3.76 27.85
C VAL A 126 -2.21 -4.16 29.29
N PRO A 127 -2.63 -3.23 30.17
CA PRO A 127 -3.05 -3.59 31.51
C PRO A 127 -4.16 -4.63 31.37
N HIS A 128 -3.92 -5.81 31.93
CA HIS A 128 -4.91 -6.86 31.99
C HIS A 128 -6.11 -6.28 32.74
N GLN A 129 -7.16 -5.85 32.01
CA GLN A 129 -8.46 -5.69 32.63
C GLN A 129 -8.85 -7.09 33.10
N SER A 130 -8.76 -7.21 34.41
CA SER A 130 -8.78 -8.43 35.15
C SER A 130 -10.11 -9.14 34.90
N SER A 131 -10.01 -10.37 34.39
CA SER A 131 -11.09 -11.37 34.38
C SER A 131 -11.61 -11.70 35.79
N THR A 132 -11.12 -11.03 36.84
CA THR A 132 -11.57 -11.12 38.23
C THR A 132 -13.08 -10.89 38.35
N GLY A 133 -13.68 -10.00 37.55
CA GLY A 133 -15.13 -9.80 37.55
C GLY A 133 -15.91 -11.07 37.16
N ASN A 134 -15.47 -11.75 36.10
CA ASN A 134 -16.12 -12.97 35.62
C ASN A 134 -15.92 -14.15 36.57
N ILE A 135 -14.74 -14.26 37.22
CA ILE A 135 -14.49 -15.32 38.21
C ILE A 135 -15.30 -15.10 39.49
N ALA A 136 -15.38 -13.85 39.98
CA ALA A 136 -16.20 -13.52 41.16
C ALA A 136 -17.69 -13.76 40.88
N LEU A 137 -18.17 -13.43 39.68
CA LEU A 137 -19.55 -13.65 39.27
C LEU A 137 -19.84 -15.15 39.09
N GLN A 138 -18.94 -15.91 38.47
CA GLN A 138 -19.00 -17.38 38.39
C GLN A 138 -19.04 -18.03 39.78
N LYS A 139 -18.20 -17.56 40.70
CA LYS A 139 -18.16 -18.08 42.07
C LYS A 139 -19.44 -17.73 42.84
N ARG A 140 -19.99 -16.51 42.66
CA ARG A 140 -21.29 -16.12 43.24
C ARG A 140 -22.46 -16.93 42.68
N VAL A 141 -22.50 -17.20 41.37
CA VAL A 141 -23.55 -18.02 40.74
C VAL A 141 -23.52 -19.45 41.27
N LYS A 142 -22.33 -20.05 41.44
CA LYS A 142 -22.24 -21.40 42.04
C LYS A 142 -22.75 -21.46 43.48
N VAL A 143 -22.43 -20.47 44.31
CA VAL A 143 -22.88 -20.44 45.72
C VAL A 143 -24.39 -20.28 45.83
N VAL A 144 -25.02 -19.48 44.97
CA VAL A 144 -26.50 -19.34 44.95
C VAL A 144 -27.19 -20.63 44.50
N GLN A 145 -26.52 -21.48 43.72
CA GLN A 145 -27.11 -22.72 43.23
C GLN A 145 -26.91 -23.91 44.18
N GLU A 146 -26.05 -23.78 45.18
CA GLU A 146 -25.76 -24.82 46.17
C GLU A 146 -26.59 -24.67 47.46
N ASN A 147 -27.34 -23.57 47.62
CA ASN A 147 -28.22 -23.29 48.76
C ASN A 147 -29.68 -23.18 48.31
#